data_AF-A0A934LG06-F1
#
_entry.id   AF-A0A934LG06-F1
#
_cell.length_a   1.000
_cell.length_b   1.000
_cell.length_c   1.000
_cell.angle_alpha   90.00
_cell.angle_beta   90.00
_cell.angle_gamma   90.00
#
_symmetry.space_group_name_H-M   'P 1'
#
loop_
_entity.id
_entity.type
_entity.pdbx_description
1 polymer ?
#
loop_
_entity_poly.entity_id
_entity_poly.type
_entity_poly.pdbx_seq_one_letter_code
_entity_poly.pdbx_strand_id
1 'polypeptide(L)'
;MEHKTYNSKLKVSGFKFQDSSFRFQESGFTLIEIVIAIGVLAIIGATLFIGFSTATESADLKTSAFKVVDALQFARTRTIASLASSQYGVHFEQTQYVLFRGATYNASDPDNIIYALPSRAEIANIALMGGGSDVVFDRITGKTAQNGTLTVRLIADPSKLKTIEVAVSGRADISADALPPGGTRVSDTRHVHFTYAQGIQSGVTLMLNFPGFLTQNIDFQSYWDGSAFDWSGTVIVNGSNQVLRIHTHAATGSSADFSVTRDMRYNNAALEISLDGQSLVNYAADGAVTQGTSLWASAPAAQ
;
A
#
# COMPACT_ATOMS: atom_id res chain seq x y z
N MET A 1 11.15 -38.93 -102.61
CA MET A 1 11.51 -39.06 -101.18
C MET A 1 10.83 -37.91 -100.47
N GLU A 2 9.79 -38.14 -99.69
CA GLU A 2 9.19 -37.07 -98.89
C GLU A 2 8.78 -37.57 -97.52
N HIS A 3 9.15 -36.74 -96.55
CA HIS A 3 9.35 -37.01 -95.14
C HIS A 3 8.02 -37.15 -94.38
N LYS A 4 7.95 -38.15 -93.50
CA LYS A 4 6.97 -38.20 -92.41
C LYS A 4 7.32 -37.14 -91.37
N THR A 5 6.33 -36.40 -90.91
CA THR A 5 6.39 -35.66 -89.64
C THR A 5 5.13 -35.97 -88.83
N TYR A 6 5.29 -36.74 -87.76
CA TYR A 6 4.28 -36.97 -86.73
C TYR A 6 4.29 -35.78 -85.78
N ASN A 7 3.15 -35.13 -85.57
CA ASN A 7 2.97 -34.20 -84.46
C ASN A 7 1.91 -34.74 -83.49
N SER A 8 2.38 -35.08 -82.29
CA SER A 8 1.65 -35.58 -81.15
C SER A 8 0.73 -34.49 -80.57
N LYS A 9 -0.58 -34.73 -80.59
CA LYS A 9 -1.51 -33.94 -79.78
C LYS A 9 -1.51 -34.50 -78.36
N LEU A 10 -0.76 -33.86 -77.46
CA LEU A 10 -0.88 -34.04 -76.02
C LEU A 10 -2.30 -33.62 -75.58
N LYS A 11 -3.05 -34.57 -75.03
CA LYS A 11 -4.39 -34.34 -74.47
C LYS A 11 -4.21 -33.90 -73.01
N VAL A 12 -4.28 -32.59 -72.76
CA VAL A 12 -4.26 -32.05 -71.39
C VAL A 12 -5.60 -32.37 -70.73
N SER A 13 -5.59 -33.21 -69.70
CA SER A 13 -6.74 -33.48 -68.85
C SER A 13 -7.09 -32.23 -68.04
N GLY A 14 -8.36 -31.81 -68.10
CA GLY A 14 -8.84 -30.61 -67.44
C GLY A 14 -8.60 -30.63 -65.92
N PHE A 15 -7.87 -29.64 -65.43
CA PHE A 15 -7.75 -29.33 -64.01
C PHE A 15 -9.00 -28.53 -63.61
N LYS A 16 -9.87 -29.10 -62.76
CA LYS A 16 -11.06 -28.39 -62.25
C LYS A 16 -10.63 -27.51 -61.06
N PHE A 17 -10.65 -26.19 -61.24
CA PHE A 17 -10.61 -25.26 -60.10
C PHE A 17 -11.96 -25.29 -59.40
N GLN A 18 -11.95 -25.63 -58.11
CA GLN A 18 -13.14 -25.65 -57.27
C GLN A 18 -13.32 -24.25 -56.68
N ASP A 19 -14.16 -23.44 -57.33
CA ASP A 19 -14.44 -22.08 -56.92
C ASP A 19 -15.25 -22.10 -55.62
N SER A 20 -14.58 -21.82 -54.50
CA SER A 20 -15.19 -21.80 -53.18
C SER A 20 -15.80 -20.42 -52.96
N SER A 21 -17.04 -20.25 -53.43
CA SER A 21 -17.80 -19.02 -53.15
C SER A 21 -18.06 -18.88 -51.65
N PHE A 22 -17.31 -17.99 -50.99
CA PHE A 22 -17.63 -17.54 -49.63
C PHE A 22 -18.88 -16.67 -49.71
N ARG A 23 -20.03 -17.27 -49.39
CA ARG A 23 -21.30 -16.55 -49.25
C ARG A 23 -21.26 -15.79 -47.92
N PHE A 24 -21.08 -14.47 -47.95
CA PHE A 24 -21.41 -13.64 -46.80
C PHE A 24 -22.92 -13.65 -46.63
N GLN A 25 -23.38 -14.27 -45.54
CA GLN A 25 -24.79 -14.36 -45.22
C GLN A 25 -25.21 -13.05 -44.51
N GLU A 26 -25.89 -12.17 -45.23
CA GLU A 26 -26.51 -10.98 -44.62
C GLU A 26 -27.71 -11.43 -43.77
N SER A 27 -27.45 -11.67 -42.49
CA SER A 27 -28.48 -11.91 -41.47
C SER A 27 -28.67 -10.62 -40.68
N GLY A 28 -29.89 -10.08 -40.71
CA GLY A 28 -30.27 -8.93 -39.90
C GLY A 28 -30.47 -9.32 -38.44
N PHE A 29 -30.20 -8.39 -37.53
CA PHE A 29 -30.43 -8.58 -36.10
C PHE A 29 -31.92 -8.69 -35.77
N THR A 30 -32.27 -9.61 -34.89
CA THR A 30 -33.63 -9.75 -34.39
C THR A 30 -33.95 -8.62 -33.40
N LEU A 31 -35.24 -8.28 -33.27
CA LEU A 31 -35.69 -7.26 -32.30
C LEU A 31 -35.24 -7.60 -30.86
N ILE A 32 -35.26 -8.89 -30.52
CA ILE A 32 -34.84 -9.36 -29.19
C ILE A 32 -33.33 -9.16 -28.96
N GLU A 33 -32.49 -9.36 -29.97
CA GLU A 33 -31.05 -9.10 -29.87
C GLU A 33 -30.75 -7.62 -29.63
N ILE A 34 -31.50 -6.71 -30.27
CA ILE A 34 -31.34 -5.26 -30.06
C ILE A 34 -31.71 -4.87 -28.62
N VAL A 35 -32.80 -5.43 -28.07
CA VAL A 35 -33.21 -5.17 -26.68
C VAL A 35 -32.17 -5.70 -25.69
N ILE A 36 -31.64 -6.90 -25.92
CA ILE A 36 -30.58 -7.49 -25.08
C ILE A 36 -29.30 -6.64 -25.18
N ALA A 37 -28.91 -6.20 -26.37
CA ALA A 37 -27.72 -5.37 -26.57
C ALA A 37 -27.82 -4.02 -25.84
N ILE A 38 -28.98 -3.35 -25.91
CA ILE A 38 -29.22 -2.10 -25.18
C ILE A 38 -29.17 -2.34 -23.66
N GLY A 39 -29.74 -3.45 -23.18
CA GLY A 39 -29.68 -3.83 -21.77
C GLY A 39 -28.24 -4.02 -21.28
N VAL A 40 -27.41 -4.74 -22.05
CA VAL A 40 -25.98 -4.93 -21.74
C VAL A 40 -25.24 -3.60 -21.75
N LEU A 41 -25.47 -2.73 -22.75
CA LEU A 41 -24.84 -1.41 -22.83
C LEU A 41 -25.25 -0.50 -21.65
N ALA A 42 -26.50 -0.56 -21.19
CA ALA A 42 -26.97 0.21 -20.04
C ALA A 42 -26.28 -0.22 -18.75
N ILE A 43 -26.12 -1.53 -18.54
CA ILE A 43 -25.40 -2.09 -17.37
C ILE A 43 -23.92 -1.66 -17.40
N ILE A 44 -23.27 -1.77 -18.55
CA ILE A 44 -21.88 -1.33 -18.72
C ILE A 44 -21.76 0.19 -18.48
N GLY A 45 -22.65 1.00 -19.05
CA GLY A 45 -22.64 2.45 -18.87
C GLY A 45 -22.81 2.87 -17.40
N ALA A 46 -23.74 2.23 -16.68
CA ALA A 46 -23.96 2.51 -15.26
C ALA A 46 -22.74 2.19 -14.39
N THR A 47 -22.11 1.04 -14.62
CA THR A 47 -20.91 0.63 -13.87
C THR A 47 -19.70 1.54 -14.13
N LEU A 48 -19.51 1.97 -15.39
CA LEU A 48 -18.46 2.94 -15.75
C LEU A 48 -18.67 4.30 -15.07
N PHE A 49 -19.91 4.78 -15.02
CA PHE A 49 -20.23 6.08 -14.41
C PHE A 49 -19.96 6.11 -12.90
N ILE A 50 -20.36 5.05 -12.17
CA ILE A 50 -20.08 4.91 -10.73
C ILE A 50 -18.57 4.83 -10.46
N GLY A 51 -17.84 4.06 -11.28
CA GLY A 51 -16.38 3.95 -11.16
C GLY A 51 -15.67 5.28 -11.40
N PHE A 52 -16.12 6.09 -12.36
CA PHE A 52 -15.52 7.38 -12.67
C PHE A 52 -15.78 8.44 -11.58
N SER A 53 -17.01 8.53 -11.04
CA SER A 53 -17.33 9.48 -9.95
C SER A 53 -16.50 9.20 -8.69
N THR A 54 -16.39 7.94 -8.29
CA THR A 54 -15.65 7.55 -7.08
C THR A 54 -14.13 7.72 -7.23
N ALA A 55 -13.58 7.49 -8.43
CA ALA A 55 -12.18 7.73 -8.73
C ALA A 55 -11.82 9.23 -8.71
N THR A 56 -12.66 10.09 -9.27
CA THR A 56 -12.43 11.55 -9.29
C THR A 56 -12.54 12.18 -7.90
N GLU A 57 -13.52 11.75 -7.08
CA GLU A 57 -13.64 12.16 -5.67
C GLU A 57 -12.40 11.83 -4.85
N SER A 58 -11.86 10.62 -5.01
CA SER A 58 -10.68 10.16 -4.27
C SER A 58 -9.41 10.89 -4.71
N ALA A 59 -9.28 11.20 -6.00
CA ALA A 59 -8.17 11.96 -6.56
C ALA A 59 -8.18 13.42 -6.09
N ASP A 60 -9.33 14.08 -6.09
CA ASP A 60 -9.46 15.48 -5.67
C ASP A 60 -9.21 15.65 -4.17
N LEU A 61 -9.74 14.73 -3.34
CA LEU A 61 -9.51 14.73 -1.89
C LEU A 61 -8.01 14.56 -1.58
N LYS A 62 -7.37 13.56 -2.21
CA LYS A 62 -5.94 13.28 -2.05
C LYS A 62 -5.09 14.49 -2.48
N THR A 63 -5.36 15.03 -3.66
CA THR A 63 -4.62 16.18 -4.21
C THR A 63 -4.77 17.41 -3.32
N SER A 64 -5.97 17.67 -2.80
CA SER A 64 -6.22 18.81 -1.90
C SER A 64 -5.42 18.68 -0.60
N ALA A 65 -5.41 17.49 0.00
CA ALA A 65 -4.62 17.23 1.20
C ALA A 65 -3.10 17.39 0.97
N PHE A 66 -2.57 16.90 -0.16
CA PHE A 66 -1.16 17.11 -0.51
C PHE A 66 -0.81 18.58 -0.68
N LYS A 67 -1.65 19.35 -1.36
CA LYS A 67 -1.42 20.78 -1.56
C LYS A 67 -1.40 21.57 -0.24
N VAL A 68 -2.20 21.17 0.75
CA VAL A 68 -2.16 21.76 2.09
C VAL A 68 -0.84 21.44 2.80
N VAL A 69 -0.39 20.18 2.76
CA VAL A 69 0.91 19.77 3.32
C VAL A 69 2.07 20.50 2.63
N ASP A 70 2.03 20.62 1.31
CA ASP A 70 3.03 21.36 0.53
C ASP A 70 3.08 22.84 0.93
N ALA A 71 1.93 23.47 1.17
CA ALA A 71 1.88 24.86 1.63
C ALA A 71 2.50 25.04 3.02
N LEU A 72 2.24 24.12 3.95
CA LEU A 72 2.88 24.09 5.27
C LEU A 72 4.41 23.91 5.16
N GLN A 73 4.84 22.95 4.35
CA GLN A 73 6.27 22.69 4.12
C GLN A 73 6.95 23.88 3.44
N PHE A 74 6.25 24.57 2.55
CA PHE A 74 6.74 25.77 1.87
C PHE A 74 6.86 26.96 2.83
N ALA A 75 5.86 27.19 3.69
CA ALA A 75 5.90 28.19 4.76
C ALA A 75 7.08 27.95 5.70
N ARG A 76 7.27 26.69 6.13
CA ARG A 76 8.41 26.27 6.96
C ARG A 76 9.74 26.54 6.27
N THR A 77 9.88 26.13 5.01
CA THR A 77 11.13 26.30 4.24
C THR A 77 11.47 27.78 4.07
N ARG A 78 10.48 28.63 3.75
CA ARG A 78 10.67 30.09 3.64
C ARG A 78 11.09 30.73 4.97
N THR A 79 10.53 30.25 6.07
CA THR A 79 10.88 30.70 7.43
C THR A 79 12.31 30.31 7.82
N ILE A 80 12.72 29.06 7.56
CA ILE A 80 14.09 28.58 7.84
C ILE A 80 15.10 29.35 6.98
N ALA A 81 14.81 29.54 5.70
CA ALA A 81 15.64 30.33 4.79
C ALA A 81 15.72 31.80 5.20
N SER A 82 14.94 32.25 6.19
CA SER A 82 14.82 33.65 6.61
C SER A 82 14.60 34.59 5.41
N LEU A 83 13.79 34.16 4.44
CA LEU A 83 13.48 35.00 3.28
C LEU A 83 12.82 36.30 3.79
N ALA A 84 13.50 37.43 3.60
CA ALA A 84 13.13 38.74 4.13
C ALA A 84 13.11 38.84 5.68
N SER A 85 13.91 38.06 6.41
CA SER A 85 14.00 38.07 7.88
C SER A 85 12.67 37.81 8.62
N SER A 86 11.69 37.22 7.93
CA SER A 86 10.31 37.10 8.42
C SER A 86 9.92 35.65 8.71
N GLN A 87 8.96 35.47 9.60
CA GLN A 87 8.24 34.21 9.77
C GLN A 87 7.18 34.07 8.67
N TYR A 88 6.82 32.84 8.36
CA TYR A 88 5.71 32.52 7.48
C TYR A 88 4.80 31.51 8.18
N GLY A 89 3.53 31.58 7.83
CA GLY A 89 2.52 30.67 8.35
C GLY A 89 1.43 30.39 7.32
N VAL A 90 0.56 29.45 7.66
CA VAL A 90 -0.62 29.11 6.88
C VAL A 90 -1.85 29.35 7.76
N HIS A 91 -2.77 30.17 7.26
CA HIS A 91 -4.10 30.37 7.82
C HIS A 91 -5.10 29.43 7.14
N PHE A 92 -5.90 28.72 7.92
CA PHE A 92 -6.88 27.76 7.42
C PHE A 92 -8.30 28.30 7.51
N GLU A 93 -9.02 28.23 6.40
CA GLU A 93 -10.44 28.49 6.29
C GLU A 93 -11.16 27.27 5.72
N GLN A 94 -12.49 27.27 5.74
CA GLN A 94 -13.26 26.09 5.32
C GLN A 94 -13.05 25.75 3.83
N THR A 95 -12.97 26.76 2.95
CA THR A 95 -12.90 26.56 1.49
C THR A 95 -11.56 26.96 0.88
N GLN A 96 -10.64 27.46 1.69
CA GLN A 96 -9.33 27.94 1.23
C GLN A 96 -8.30 27.92 2.35
N TYR A 97 -7.04 28.08 1.98
CA TYR A 97 -5.96 28.33 2.93
C TYR A 97 -5.04 29.42 2.38
N VAL A 98 -4.47 30.22 3.27
CA VAL A 98 -3.70 31.41 2.93
C VAL A 98 -2.29 31.29 3.48
N LEU A 99 -1.30 31.33 2.59
CA LEU A 99 0.09 31.49 2.98
C LEU A 99 0.35 32.97 3.24
N PHE A 100 0.75 33.30 4.47
CA PHE A 100 0.99 34.67 4.90
C PHE A 100 2.40 34.85 5.48
N ARG A 101 2.83 36.12 5.56
CA ARG A 101 4.09 36.53 6.20
C ARG A 101 3.80 37.19 7.54
N GLY A 102 4.62 36.88 8.54
CA GLY A 102 4.57 37.48 9.87
C GLY A 102 4.23 36.46 10.97
N ALA A 103 4.22 36.94 12.21
CA ALA A 103 3.91 36.13 13.39
C ALA A 103 2.40 35.89 13.59
N THR A 104 1.57 36.68 12.91
CA THR A 104 0.11 36.71 13.03
C THR A 104 -0.51 36.98 11.67
N TYR A 105 -1.59 36.28 11.34
CA TYR A 105 -2.28 36.48 10.08
C TYR A 105 -2.98 37.85 10.04
N ASN A 106 -2.85 38.55 8.91
CA ASN A 106 -3.60 39.78 8.60
C ASN A 106 -4.27 39.61 7.24
N ALA A 107 -5.60 39.53 7.22
CA ALA A 107 -6.38 39.33 5.99
C ALA A 107 -6.23 40.46 4.96
N SER A 108 -5.84 41.68 5.38
CA SER A 108 -5.65 42.83 4.48
C SER A 108 -4.23 42.93 3.92
N ASP A 109 -3.32 42.02 4.27
CA ASP A 109 -1.95 42.03 3.75
C ASP A 109 -1.94 41.68 2.25
N PRO A 110 -1.41 42.56 1.37
CA PRO A 110 -1.35 42.29 -0.07
C PRO A 110 -0.37 41.17 -0.44
N ASP A 111 0.55 40.77 0.44
CA ASP A 111 1.51 39.68 0.21
C ASP A 111 0.89 38.28 0.47
N ASN A 112 -0.36 38.21 0.91
CA ASN A 112 -1.08 36.96 1.13
C ASN A 112 -1.26 36.16 -0.17
N ILE A 113 -0.92 34.89 -0.15
CA ILE A 113 -1.15 33.96 -1.27
C ILE A 113 -2.29 33.03 -0.91
N ILE A 114 -3.42 33.17 -1.62
CA ILE A 114 -4.65 32.43 -1.37
C ILE A 114 -4.70 31.19 -2.26
N TYR A 115 -4.99 30.03 -1.66
CA TYR A 115 -5.20 28.77 -2.35
C TYR A 115 -6.62 28.25 -2.09
N ALA A 116 -7.46 28.26 -3.12
CA ALA A 116 -8.81 27.73 -3.04
C ALA A 116 -8.82 26.19 -3.12
N LEU A 117 -9.68 25.56 -2.31
CA LEU A 117 -10.00 24.14 -2.45
C LEU A 117 -10.97 23.91 -3.61
N PRO A 118 -10.99 22.70 -4.21
CA PRO A 118 -12.07 22.30 -5.12
C PRO A 118 -13.42 22.43 -4.44
N SER A 119 -14.47 22.78 -5.19
CA SER A 119 -15.84 23.02 -4.67
C SER A 119 -16.48 21.83 -3.94
N ARG A 120 -15.90 20.64 -4.05
CA ARG A 120 -16.36 19.40 -3.40
C ARG A 120 -15.63 19.06 -2.10
N ALA A 121 -14.58 19.80 -1.75
CA ALA A 121 -13.75 19.55 -0.58
C ALA A 121 -13.73 20.77 0.35
N GLU A 122 -13.61 20.50 1.65
CA GLU A 122 -13.48 21.53 2.68
C GLU A 122 -12.44 21.14 3.74
N ILE A 123 -11.88 22.14 4.41
CA ILE A 123 -11.10 21.97 5.63
C ILE A 123 -12.04 22.00 6.83
N ALA A 124 -11.89 21.03 7.72
CA ALA A 124 -12.72 20.87 8.91
C ALA A 124 -11.89 20.33 10.08
N ASN A 125 -12.48 20.31 11.28
CA ASN A 125 -11.90 19.72 12.49
C ASN A 125 -10.49 20.23 12.81
N ILE A 126 -10.30 21.55 12.71
CA ILE A 126 -9.02 22.19 13.04
C ILE A 126 -8.84 22.11 14.56
N ALA A 127 -7.89 21.29 14.98
CA ALA A 127 -7.52 21.02 16.36
C ALA A 127 -6.03 21.31 16.56
N LEU A 128 -5.69 22.60 16.50
CA LEU A 128 -4.33 23.09 16.69
C LEU A 128 -4.13 23.58 18.14
N MET A 129 -2.94 23.34 18.67
CA MET A 129 -2.52 23.86 19.98
C MET A 129 -2.55 25.41 19.94
N GLY A 130 -3.25 26.00 20.90
CA GLY A 130 -3.55 27.44 20.92
C GLY A 130 -4.95 27.80 20.38
N GLY A 131 -5.70 26.83 19.81
CA GLY A 131 -7.12 26.96 19.50
C GLY A 131 -7.46 27.84 18.29
N GLY A 132 -6.46 28.28 17.53
CA GLY A 132 -6.64 29.07 16.30
C GLY A 132 -6.60 28.22 15.02
N SER A 133 -6.64 28.91 13.88
CA SER A 133 -6.55 28.32 12.54
C SER A 133 -5.21 28.59 11.85
N ASP A 134 -4.21 28.99 12.62
CA ASP A 134 -2.91 29.41 12.09
C ASP A 134 -1.84 28.42 12.51
N VAL A 135 -0.96 28.08 11.57
CA VAL A 135 0.32 27.44 11.87
C VAL A 135 1.42 28.38 11.46
N VAL A 136 2.20 28.84 12.44
CA VAL A 136 3.35 29.75 12.22
C VAL A 136 4.62 29.03 12.62
N PHE A 137 5.66 29.20 11.81
CA PHE A 137 6.94 28.53 12.04
C PHE A 137 7.97 29.48 12.70
N ASP A 138 8.81 28.89 13.54
CA ASP A 138 9.93 29.57 14.17
C ASP A 138 11.11 29.70 13.22
N ARG A 139 11.76 30.87 13.23
CA ARG A 139 12.97 31.12 12.47
C ARG A 139 14.07 30.14 12.89
N ILE A 140 14.97 29.82 11.96
CA ILE A 140 16.14 28.95 12.13
C ILE A 140 15.78 27.48 12.35
N THR A 141 14.83 27.18 13.24
CA THR A 141 14.47 25.81 13.62
C THR A 141 13.33 25.23 12.78
N GLY A 142 12.45 26.07 12.25
CA GLY A 142 11.24 25.66 11.54
C GLY A 142 10.28 24.84 12.40
N LYS A 143 10.37 24.94 13.73
CA LYS A 143 9.42 24.35 14.67
C LYS A 143 8.13 25.17 14.72
N THR A 144 7.09 24.64 15.36
CA THR A 144 5.85 25.38 15.59
C THR A 144 5.27 25.02 16.95
N ALA A 145 4.71 26.03 17.62
CA ALA A 145 3.91 25.81 18.83
C ALA A 145 2.49 25.36 18.50
N GLN A 146 2.00 25.66 17.29
CA GLN A 146 0.67 25.31 16.79
C GLN A 146 0.66 23.91 16.16
N ASN A 147 1.19 22.92 16.88
CA ASN A 147 1.08 21.51 16.50
C ASN A 147 -0.37 21.02 16.69
N GLY A 148 -0.75 19.95 16.01
CA GLY A 148 -2.10 19.38 16.11
C GLY A 148 -2.56 18.78 14.79
N THR A 149 -3.88 18.75 14.59
CA THR A 149 -4.47 18.13 13.40
C THR A 149 -5.51 19.02 12.75
N LEU A 150 -5.74 18.79 11.46
CA LEU A 150 -6.89 19.29 10.72
C LEU A 150 -7.27 18.25 9.66
N THR A 151 -8.49 18.33 9.13
CA THR A 151 -8.97 17.37 8.13
C THR A 151 -9.36 18.07 6.85
N VAL A 152 -9.03 17.48 5.71
CA VAL A 152 -9.65 17.79 4.42
C VAL A 152 -10.69 16.70 4.16
N ARG A 153 -11.94 17.06 3.88
CA ARG A 153 -13.02 16.09 3.67
C ARG A 153 -13.90 16.46 2.48
N LEU A 154 -14.64 15.48 1.95
CA LEU A 154 -15.67 15.76 0.95
C LEU A 154 -16.92 16.35 1.63
N ILE A 155 -17.51 17.36 0.99
CA ILE A 155 -18.74 18.01 1.49
C ILE A 155 -19.92 17.04 1.41
N ALA A 156 -20.02 16.29 0.32
CA ALA A 156 -21.12 15.35 0.08
C ALA A 156 -21.06 14.09 0.95
N ASP A 157 -19.86 13.70 1.40
CA ASP A 157 -19.64 12.55 2.28
C ASP A 157 -18.50 12.85 3.26
N PRO A 158 -18.81 13.44 4.43
CA PRO A 158 -17.81 13.80 5.44
C PRO A 158 -17.01 12.62 6.01
N SER A 159 -17.44 11.38 5.78
CA SER A 159 -16.67 10.18 6.18
C SER A 159 -15.44 9.96 5.31
N LYS A 160 -15.46 10.46 4.07
CA LYS A 160 -14.30 10.47 3.16
C LYS A 160 -13.44 11.69 3.46
N LEU A 161 -12.42 11.47 4.29
CA LEU A 161 -11.52 12.53 4.74
C LEU A 161 -10.05 12.09 4.70
N LYS A 162 -9.17 13.09 4.77
CA LYS A 162 -7.74 12.93 5.01
C LYS A 162 -7.35 13.83 6.16
N THR A 163 -6.67 13.25 7.14
CA THR A 163 -6.19 13.99 8.31
C THR A 163 -4.78 14.48 8.01
N ILE A 164 -4.51 15.73 8.34
CA ILE A 164 -3.19 16.35 8.23
C ILE A 164 -2.74 16.60 9.66
N GLU A 165 -1.55 16.09 9.98
CA GLU A 165 -0.91 16.25 11.28
C GLU A 165 0.27 17.21 11.14
N VAL A 166 0.35 18.15 12.08
CA VAL A 166 1.45 19.10 12.21
C VAL A 166 2.18 18.78 13.50
N ALA A 167 3.42 18.31 13.40
CA ALA A 167 4.25 17.97 14.54
C ALA A 167 4.94 19.21 15.14
N VAL A 168 5.36 19.12 16.41
CA VAL A 168 6.16 20.16 17.10
C VAL A 168 7.45 20.50 16.33
N SER A 169 8.01 19.54 15.60
CA SER A 169 9.18 19.73 14.73
C SER A 169 8.91 20.63 13.51
N GLY A 170 7.65 21.00 13.29
CA GLY A 170 7.12 21.71 12.12
C GLY A 170 6.94 20.84 10.89
N ARG A 171 7.20 19.53 10.98
CA ARG A 171 6.88 18.59 9.91
C ARG A 171 5.36 18.46 9.82
N ALA A 172 4.83 18.54 8.59
CA ALA A 172 3.44 18.28 8.29
C ALA A 172 3.34 17.04 7.40
N ASP A 173 2.42 16.15 7.70
CA ASP A 173 2.16 14.95 6.90
C ASP A 173 0.66 14.69 6.80
N ILE A 174 0.24 14.02 5.73
CA ILE A 174 -1.09 13.41 5.70
C ILE A 174 -1.00 12.18 6.59
N SER A 175 -1.66 12.21 7.74
CA SER A 175 -1.87 11.00 8.52
C SER A 175 -2.62 10.02 7.61
N ALA A 176 -2.00 8.89 7.31
CA ALA A 176 -2.74 7.75 6.77
C ALA A 176 -3.92 7.53 7.73
N ASP A 177 -5.14 7.57 7.18
CA ASP A 177 -6.44 7.50 7.88
C ASP A 177 -6.29 6.97 9.31
N ALA A 178 -6.49 7.83 10.32
CA ALA A 178 -6.55 7.49 11.74
C ALA A 178 -5.70 6.25 12.14
N LEU A 179 -4.50 6.46 12.72
CA LEU A 179 -4.11 5.48 13.73
C LEU A 179 -5.21 5.53 14.80
N PRO A 180 -5.93 4.43 15.06
CA PRO A 180 -6.98 4.44 16.06
C PRO A 180 -6.38 4.81 17.42
N PRO A 181 -7.20 5.27 18.38
CA PRO A 181 -6.78 5.39 19.77
C PRO A 181 -6.03 4.11 20.15
N GLY A 182 -4.86 4.27 20.78
CA GLY A 182 -3.94 3.17 21.07
C GLY A 182 -4.68 1.88 21.44
N GLY A 183 -4.50 0.84 20.63
CA GLY A 183 -5.16 -0.45 20.81
C GLY A 183 -5.58 -1.19 19.53
N THR A 184 -5.65 -0.52 18.37
CA THR A 184 -6.12 -1.18 17.13
C THR A 184 -5.29 -0.86 15.89
N ARG A 185 -3.96 -0.77 16.00
CA ARG A 185 -3.20 -1.25 14.84
C ARG A 185 -3.57 -2.73 14.73
N VAL A 186 -4.36 -3.10 13.72
CA VAL A 186 -4.08 -4.39 13.09
C VAL A 186 -2.75 -4.16 12.41
N SER A 187 -1.71 -4.26 13.23
CA SER A 187 -0.40 -4.63 12.78
C SER A 187 -0.60 -5.79 11.80
N ASP A 188 0.07 -5.78 10.67
CA ASP A 188 0.08 -6.91 9.77
C ASP A 188 0.49 -8.16 10.57
N THR A 189 -0.50 -8.91 11.09
CA THR A 189 -0.27 -10.08 11.94
C THR A 189 0.44 -11.19 11.17
N ARG A 190 0.52 -11.05 9.85
CA ARG A 190 1.27 -11.96 8.97
C ARG A 190 2.77 -11.74 9.09
N HIS A 191 3.24 -10.67 9.73
CA HIS A 191 4.66 -10.33 9.87
C HIS A 191 4.98 -10.02 11.35
N VAL A 192 5.86 -10.81 11.94
CA VAL A 192 6.22 -10.68 13.37
C VAL A 192 7.72 -10.60 13.51
N HIS A 193 8.18 -9.68 14.35
CA HIS A 193 9.57 -9.52 14.72
C HIS A 193 9.78 -9.83 16.19
N PHE A 194 10.93 -10.39 16.54
CA PHE A 194 11.39 -10.54 17.91
C PHE A 194 12.92 -10.59 17.95
N THR A 195 13.49 -10.13 19.06
CA THR A 195 14.92 -10.23 19.30
C THR A 195 15.22 -11.53 20.04
N TYR A 196 16.21 -12.27 19.56
CA TYR A 196 16.84 -13.37 20.26
C TYR A 196 18.19 -12.91 20.81
N ALA A 197 18.28 -12.73 22.13
CA ALA A 197 19.44 -12.15 22.82
C ALA A 197 20.59 -13.16 23.00
N GLN A 198 20.92 -13.89 21.94
CA GLN A 198 22.07 -14.78 21.80
C GLN A 198 22.59 -14.73 20.35
N GLY A 199 23.86 -15.11 20.17
CA GLY A 199 24.41 -15.33 18.83
C GLY A 199 23.79 -16.55 18.15
N ILE A 200 23.64 -16.49 16.82
CA ILE A 200 23.03 -17.56 16.01
C ILE A 200 24.01 -18.21 15.02
N GLN A 201 25.28 -17.81 15.03
CA GLN A 201 26.31 -18.26 14.08
C GLN A 201 26.59 -19.77 14.15
N SER A 202 26.33 -20.37 15.32
CA SER A 202 26.50 -21.79 15.58
C SER A 202 25.18 -22.54 15.65
N GLY A 203 24.08 -21.92 15.18
CA GLY A 203 22.77 -22.55 15.12
C GLY A 203 22.82 -23.82 14.27
N VAL A 204 22.13 -24.88 14.70
CA VAL A 204 22.16 -26.18 14.00
C VAL A 204 20.81 -26.52 13.40
N THR A 205 19.73 -26.40 14.16
CA THR A 205 18.41 -26.81 13.72
C THR A 205 17.36 -25.76 14.06
N LEU A 206 16.76 -25.18 13.02
CA LEU A 206 15.48 -24.48 13.15
C LEU A 206 14.37 -25.51 13.00
N MET A 207 13.57 -25.68 14.04
CA MET A 207 12.47 -26.64 14.07
C MET A 207 11.13 -25.91 13.93
N LEU A 208 10.33 -26.36 12.97
CA LEU A 208 8.93 -25.98 12.79
C LEU A 208 8.05 -27.13 13.27
N ASN A 209 7.49 -27.00 14.46
CA ASN A 209 6.57 -27.99 15.01
C ASN A 209 5.13 -27.57 14.74
N PHE A 210 4.37 -28.39 14.01
CA PHE A 210 2.93 -28.23 13.81
C PHE A 210 2.20 -29.19 14.74
N PRO A 211 1.72 -28.73 15.92
CA PRO A 211 1.23 -29.63 16.97
C PRO A 211 0.12 -30.55 16.48
N GLY A 212 0.27 -31.84 16.76
CA GLY A 212 -0.70 -32.88 16.33
C GLY A 212 -0.58 -33.30 14.86
N PHE A 213 0.35 -32.74 14.09
CA PHE A 213 0.54 -33.08 12.68
C PHE A 213 1.96 -33.57 12.35
N LEU A 214 2.94 -32.67 12.31
CA LEU A 214 4.31 -33.00 11.92
C LEU A 214 5.31 -32.03 12.51
N THR A 215 6.58 -32.43 12.49
CA THR A 215 7.72 -31.59 12.81
C THR A 215 8.65 -31.53 11.60
N GLN A 216 8.98 -30.32 11.14
CA GLN A 216 9.93 -30.08 10.06
C GLN A 216 11.21 -29.48 10.65
N ASN A 217 12.31 -30.22 10.55
CA ASN A 217 13.63 -29.71 10.90
C ASN A 217 14.28 -29.09 9.67
N ILE A 218 14.84 -27.90 9.85
CA ILE A 218 15.60 -27.17 8.85
C ILE A 218 17.04 -27.12 9.36
N ASP A 219 17.96 -27.60 8.54
CA ASP A 219 19.39 -27.42 8.79
C ASP A 219 19.73 -25.94 8.69
N PHE A 220 20.02 -25.32 9.84
CA PHE A 220 20.16 -23.87 9.96
C PHE A 220 21.31 -23.35 9.09
N GLN A 221 22.42 -24.09 9.07
CA GLN A 221 23.65 -23.66 8.41
C GLN A 221 23.54 -23.66 6.88
N SER A 222 22.58 -24.41 6.32
CA SER A 222 22.27 -24.36 4.89
C SER A 222 21.69 -23.00 4.44
N TYR A 223 21.20 -22.19 5.39
CA TYR A 223 20.54 -20.90 5.14
C TYR A 223 21.21 -19.72 5.85
N TRP A 224 22.40 -19.95 6.43
CA TRP A 224 23.23 -18.94 7.05
C TRP A 224 24.32 -18.49 6.08
N ASP A 225 24.36 -17.20 5.74
CA ASP A 225 25.35 -16.66 4.79
C ASP A 225 26.65 -16.13 5.44
N GLY A 226 26.75 -16.21 6.78
CA GLY A 226 27.82 -15.59 7.56
C GLY A 226 27.41 -14.31 8.30
N SER A 227 26.29 -13.70 7.90
CA SER A 227 25.78 -12.43 8.43
C SER A 227 24.28 -12.44 8.72
N ALA A 228 23.51 -13.22 7.98
CA ALA A 228 22.08 -13.35 8.11
C ALA A 228 21.64 -14.79 7.86
N PHE A 229 20.55 -15.17 8.53
CA PHE A 229 19.78 -16.36 8.23
C PHE A 229 18.60 -15.97 7.34
N ASP A 230 18.30 -16.74 6.29
CA ASP A 230 17.10 -16.56 5.46
C ASP A 230 16.61 -17.89 4.90
N TRP A 231 15.50 -18.37 5.44
CA TRP A 231 14.81 -19.57 4.99
C TRP A 231 13.42 -19.23 4.47
N SER A 232 13.02 -19.84 3.36
CA SER A 232 11.64 -19.82 2.89
C SER A 232 11.22 -21.19 2.36
N GLY A 233 9.96 -21.55 2.55
CA GLY A 233 9.48 -22.87 2.17
C GLY A 233 7.97 -23.03 2.26
N THR A 234 7.48 -24.12 1.67
CA THR A 234 6.11 -24.59 1.81
C THR A 234 6.11 -25.93 2.53
N VAL A 235 5.34 -26.03 3.62
CA VAL A 235 5.15 -27.27 4.39
C VAL A 235 3.71 -27.70 4.24
N ILE A 236 3.45 -28.94 3.82
CA ILE A 236 2.09 -29.46 3.69
C ILE A 236 1.65 -30.02 5.03
N VAL A 237 0.65 -29.41 5.67
CA VAL A 237 0.10 -29.81 6.96
C VAL A 237 -1.36 -30.16 6.78
N ASN A 238 -1.71 -31.42 7.05
CA ASN A 238 -3.09 -31.94 6.87
C ASN A 238 -3.70 -31.61 5.49
N GLY A 239 -2.88 -31.70 4.43
CA GLY A 239 -3.29 -31.38 3.05
C GLY A 239 -3.38 -29.90 2.70
N SER A 240 -3.08 -28.98 3.64
CA SER A 240 -3.02 -27.53 3.40
C SER A 240 -1.58 -27.02 3.34
N ASN A 241 -1.28 -26.15 2.39
CA ASN A 241 0.05 -25.55 2.22
C ASN A 241 0.30 -24.45 3.25
N GLN A 242 1.27 -24.64 4.15
CA GLN A 242 1.80 -23.58 5.01
C GLN A 242 2.99 -22.92 4.31
N VAL A 243 2.90 -21.64 3.95
CA VAL A 243 3.95 -20.92 3.20
C VAL A 243 4.63 -19.91 4.12
N LEU A 244 5.91 -20.11 4.41
CA LEU A 244 6.64 -19.34 5.42
C LEU A 244 7.93 -18.75 4.88
N ARG A 245 8.33 -17.61 5.44
CA ARG A 245 9.70 -17.11 5.40
C ARG A 245 10.14 -16.72 6.80
N ILE A 246 11.35 -17.12 7.18
CA ILE A 246 11.98 -16.81 8.45
C ILE A 246 13.36 -16.27 8.13
N HIS A 247 13.64 -15.03 8.49
CA HIS A 247 14.94 -14.42 8.23
C HIS A 247 15.36 -13.50 9.36
N THR A 248 16.63 -13.09 9.36
CA THR A 248 17.15 -12.10 10.31
C THR A 248 17.46 -10.78 9.62
N HIS A 249 17.02 -9.66 10.20
CA HIS A 249 17.39 -8.33 9.72
C HIS A 249 18.78 -7.89 10.20
N ALA A 250 19.17 -8.37 11.37
CA ALA A 250 20.48 -8.18 11.95
C ALA A 250 20.85 -9.42 12.74
N ALA A 251 22.10 -9.87 12.63
CA ALA A 251 22.66 -10.88 13.50
C ALA A 251 24.10 -10.50 13.87
N THR A 252 24.37 -10.54 15.15
CA THR A 252 25.67 -10.23 15.77
C THR A 252 26.11 -11.43 16.60
N GLY A 253 27.34 -11.41 17.13
CA GLY A 253 27.85 -12.49 17.99
C GLY A 253 27.03 -12.74 19.27
N SER A 254 26.10 -11.84 19.61
CA SER A 254 25.38 -11.86 20.88
C SER A 254 23.87 -11.59 20.75
N SER A 255 23.35 -11.32 19.56
CA SER A 255 21.93 -11.01 19.35
C SER A 255 21.55 -11.19 17.89
N ALA A 256 20.32 -11.64 17.64
CA ALA A 256 19.73 -11.68 16.31
C ALA A 256 18.28 -11.18 16.33
N ASP A 257 17.92 -10.34 15.36
CA ASP A 257 16.56 -9.85 15.16
C ASP A 257 15.87 -10.68 14.09
N PHE A 258 14.99 -11.57 14.53
CA PHE A 258 14.22 -12.44 13.66
C PHE A 258 12.97 -11.74 13.13
N SER A 259 12.63 -12.07 11.89
CA SER A 259 11.38 -11.76 11.24
C SER A 259 10.77 -13.04 10.69
N VAL A 260 9.51 -13.28 11.04
CA VAL A 260 8.69 -14.40 10.56
C VAL A 260 7.52 -13.86 9.76
N THR A 261 7.42 -14.32 8.51
CA THR A 261 6.33 -13.97 7.60
C THR A 261 5.45 -15.19 7.32
N ARG A 262 4.14 -15.05 7.58
CA ARG A 262 3.09 -16.04 7.37
C ARG A 262 1.82 -15.41 6.83
N ASP A 263 1.52 -15.59 5.54
CA ASP A 263 0.23 -15.16 5.00
C ASP A 263 -0.90 -16.10 5.42
N MET A 264 -1.89 -15.62 6.17
CA MET A 264 -3.04 -16.41 6.66
C MET A 264 -3.90 -17.02 5.54
N ARG A 265 -3.77 -16.56 4.29
CA ARG A 265 -4.43 -17.22 3.13
C ARG A 265 -3.95 -18.64 2.88
N TYR A 266 -2.71 -18.92 3.28
CA TYR A 266 -2.07 -20.24 3.14
C TYR A 266 -1.81 -20.86 4.52
N ASN A 267 -1.45 -20.03 5.51
CA ASN A 267 -1.05 -20.48 6.83
C ASN A 267 -2.26 -20.57 7.78
N ASN A 268 -2.83 -21.76 7.90
CA ASN A 268 -4.01 -22.05 8.72
C ASN A 268 -3.76 -23.09 9.83
N ALA A 269 -2.51 -23.53 10.03
CA ALA A 269 -2.14 -24.46 11.10
C ALA A 269 -1.35 -23.75 12.22
N ALA A 270 -1.58 -24.22 13.45
CA ALA A 270 -0.77 -23.83 14.60
C ALA A 270 0.70 -24.23 14.38
N LEU A 271 1.64 -23.42 14.86
CA LEU A 271 3.08 -23.61 14.64
C LEU A 271 3.87 -23.12 15.83
N GLU A 272 4.83 -23.91 16.27
CA GLU A 272 5.83 -23.55 17.25
C GLU A 272 7.20 -23.54 16.57
N ILE A 273 7.91 -22.42 16.67
CA ILE A 273 9.24 -22.24 16.07
C ILE A 273 10.27 -22.28 17.18
N SER A 274 11.31 -23.10 16.99
CA SER A 274 12.43 -23.17 17.93
C SER A 274 13.77 -23.26 17.22
N LEU A 275 14.82 -22.75 17.87
CA LEU A 275 16.20 -22.88 17.43
C LEU A 275 16.97 -23.68 18.48
N ASP A 276 17.53 -24.82 18.09
CA ASP A 276 18.30 -25.71 18.97
C ASP A 276 17.58 -26.03 20.31
N GLY A 277 16.27 -26.24 20.23
CA GLY A 277 15.41 -26.54 21.38
C GLY A 277 14.92 -25.31 22.16
N GLN A 278 15.35 -24.10 21.81
CA GLN A 278 14.83 -22.86 22.39
C GLN A 278 13.54 -22.42 21.70
N SER A 279 12.41 -22.49 22.39
CA SER A 279 11.10 -22.03 21.87
C SER A 279 11.11 -20.51 21.69
N LEU A 280 11.09 -20.06 20.44
CA LEU A 280 11.24 -18.64 20.09
C LEU A 280 9.88 -17.94 20.02
N VAL A 281 8.95 -18.50 19.24
CA VAL A 281 7.64 -17.90 18.97
C VAL A 281 6.62 -18.99 18.60
N ASN A 282 5.38 -18.80 19.02
CA ASN A 282 4.27 -19.72 18.73
C ASN A 282 3.11 -18.99 18.05
N TYR A 283 2.41 -19.71 17.18
CA TYR A 283 1.25 -19.25 16.44
C TYR A 283 0.09 -20.22 16.64
N ALA A 284 -1.10 -19.70 16.94
CA ALA A 284 -2.34 -20.44 16.85
C ALA A 284 -2.80 -20.57 15.38
N ALA A 285 -3.77 -21.46 15.14
CA ALA A 285 -4.29 -21.73 13.80
C ALA A 285 -5.01 -20.54 13.15
N ASP A 286 -5.53 -19.62 13.96
CA ASP A 286 -6.15 -18.35 13.55
C ASP A 286 -5.14 -17.23 13.28
N GLY A 287 -3.83 -17.52 13.42
CA GLY A 287 -2.75 -16.56 13.22
C GLY A 287 -2.38 -15.75 14.47
N ALA A 288 -3.03 -15.96 15.61
CA ALA A 288 -2.64 -15.29 16.86
C ALA A 288 -1.22 -15.70 17.27
N VAL A 289 -0.37 -14.71 17.60
CA VAL A 289 1.03 -14.92 17.96
C VAL A 289 1.24 -14.80 19.47
N THR A 290 2.07 -15.68 20.03
CA THR A 290 2.48 -15.66 21.44
C THR A 290 3.98 -15.86 21.55
N GLN A 291 4.57 -15.33 22.63
CA GLN A 291 5.98 -15.53 22.92
C GLN A 291 6.27 -17.02 23.19
N GLY A 292 7.39 -17.51 22.69
CA GLY A 292 7.92 -18.83 23.06
C GLY A 292 8.42 -18.87 24.51
N THR A 293 8.79 -20.05 25.00
CA THR A 293 9.27 -20.22 26.39
C THR A 293 10.74 -19.87 26.60
N SER A 294 11.49 -19.54 25.54
CA SER A 294 12.89 -19.12 25.65
C SER A 294 13.03 -17.81 26.42
N LEU A 295 13.92 -17.79 27.42
CA LEU A 295 14.26 -16.59 28.18
C LEU A 295 15.04 -15.56 27.35
N TRP A 296 15.57 -15.98 26.20
CA TRP A 296 16.35 -15.13 25.31
C TRP A 296 15.53 -14.53 24.17
N ALA A 297 14.32 -15.03 23.92
CA ALA A 297 13.42 -14.47 22.92
C ALA A 297 12.55 -13.38 23.56
N SER A 298 12.54 -12.18 22.97
CA SER A 298 11.63 -11.11 23.40
C SER A 298 10.18 -11.43 23.03
N ALA A 299 9.24 -10.68 23.60
CA ALA A 299 7.86 -10.74 23.15
C ALA A 299 7.77 -10.39 21.64
N PRO A 300 7.02 -11.16 20.85
CA PRO A 300 6.82 -10.89 19.43
C PRO A 300 6.02 -9.60 19.24
N ALA A 301 6.51 -8.72 18.37
CA ALA A 301 5.80 -7.54 17.92
C ALA A 301 5.39 -7.74 16.46
N ALA A 302 4.08 -7.64 16.20
CA ALA A 302 3.62 -7.49 14.82
C ALA A 302 4.07 -6.12 14.27
N GLN A 303 4.26 -6.02 12.96
CA GLN A 303 4.60 -4.74 12.28
C GLN A 303 3.43 -4.09 11.57
#